data_AF-A0A9D1PVI1-F1
#
_entry.id   AF-A0A9D1PVI1-F1
#
_cell.length_a   1.000
_cell.length_b   1.000
_cell.length_c   1.000
_cell.angle_alpha   90.00
_cell.angle_beta   90.00
_cell.angle_gamma   90.00
#
_symmetry.space_group_name_H-M   'P 1'
#
loop_
_entity.id
_entity.type
_entity.pdbx_description
1 polymer ?
#
loop_
_entity_poly.entity_id
_entity_poly.type
_entity_poly.pdbx_seq_one_letter_code
_entity_poly.pdbx_strand_id
1 'polypeptide(L)'
;MIRPFLKWPGGKFRLLDRILPHCSAVPTRFVEVFAGSCAVFLNVPAREALINDVNADLIGLYACLQEEGEAFVRFMQGFFTQENNTRENYLYLRSAFNASRDRRVRAALFLYLNRHGYNGLVRYNSRGLFNVPFGRYKAPSFPTGALEDFLDKLAVTKTRFVCQDFRTVFAGLEPGDVVYCDPPYVPLSRTASFTTYSGTAFTAEDQEELALLAEKACTEQGATVIVSNHDTPHIRTLYQGARIISFDVQRFISCKERKRAPELLAVFRP
;
A
#
# COMPACT_ATOMS: atom_id res chain seq x y z
N MET A 1 12.81 11.06 -6.81
CA MET A 1 11.82 10.26 -6.05
C MET A 1 10.82 9.67 -7.02
N ILE A 2 10.69 8.34 -7.01
CA ILE A 2 9.81 7.58 -7.89
C ILE A 2 8.38 7.63 -7.35
N ARG A 3 7.41 8.01 -8.19
CA ARG A 3 6.00 8.08 -7.82
C ARG A 3 5.32 6.73 -8.07
N PRO A 4 4.43 6.28 -7.18
CA PRO A 4 3.68 5.06 -7.43
C PRO A 4 2.67 5.23 -8.58
N PHE A 5 2.48 4.16 -9.35
CA PHE A 5 1.55 4.13 -10.48
C PHE A 5 0.09 3.83 -10.07
N LEU A 6 -0.18 3.49 -8.80
CA LEU A 6 -1.55 3.35 -8.28
C LEU A 6 -1.99 4.63 -7.56
N LYS A 7 -3.28 4.98 -7.70
CA LYS A 7 -3.93 5.89 -6.76
C LYS A 7 -4.29 5.08 -5.54
N TRP A 8 -3.72 5.41 -4.37
CA TRP A 8 -3.96 4.63 -3.16
C TRP A 8 -4.33 5.53 -1.98
N PRO A 9 -5.40 5.23 -1.24
CA PRO A 9 -5.71 5.93 0.00
C PRO A 9 -4.54 5.84 0.97
N GLY A 10 -4.18 6.96 1.60
CA GLY A 10 -3.10 6.99 2.59
C GLY A 10 -1.67 6.98 2.02
N GLY A 11 -1.49 7.06 0.69
CA GLY A 11 -0.18 7.00 0.04
C GLY A 11 0.87 7.93 0.65
N LYS A 12 1.97 7.33 1.13
CA LYS A 12 3.03 7.99 1.93
C LYS A 12 4.08 8.73 1.12
N PHE A 13 3.84 8.95 -0.17
CA PHE A 13 4.78 9.65 -1.06
C PHE A 13 5.19 11.05 -0.54
N ARG A 14 4.26 11.78 0.11
CA ARG A 14 4.57 13.10 0.68
C ARG A 14 5.35 13.07 1.99
N LEU A 15 5.49 11.90 2.59
CA LEU A 15 6.16 11.68 3.87
C LEU A 15 7.50 10.98 3.70
N LEU A 16 7.95 10.75 2.46
CA LEU A 16 9.22 10.10 2.18
C LEU A 16 10.41 10.82 2.82
N ASP A 17 10.43 12.16 2.79
CA ASP A 17 11.49 12.95 3.45
C ASP A 17 11.55 12.73 4.97
N ARG A 18 10.46 12.25 5.58
CA ARG A 18 10.40 11.89 7.00
C ARG A 18 10.70 10.42 7.25
N ILE A 19 10.29 9.53 6.34
CA ILE A 19 10.41 8.08 6.48
C ILE A 19 11.83 7.61 6.13
N LEU A 20 12.35 8.01 4.96
CA LEU A 20 13.62 7.50 4.40
C LEU A 20 14.83 7.70 5.32
N PRO A 21 14.98 8.80 6.08
CA PRO A 21 16.07 8.94 7.05
C PRO A 21 16.10 7.87 8.14
N HIS A 22 15.04 7.09 8.29
CA HIS A 22 14.95 6.01 9.27
C HIS A 22 15.20 4.63 8.69
N CYS A 23 15.12 4.46 7.36
CA CYS A 23 15.26 3.18 6.66
C CYS A 23 16.72 2.68 6.49
N SER A 24 17.67 3.25 7.24
CA SER A 24 19.12 3.09 7.03
C SER A 24 19.59 3.60 5.65
N ALA A 25 20.87 3.92 5.51
CA ALA A 25 21.38 4.50 4.25
C ALA A 25 21.26 3.52 3.07
N VAL A 26 21.58 2.24 3.29
CA VAL A 26 21.44 1.15 2.32
C VAL A 26 21.13 -0.15 3.09
N PRO A 27 19.86 -0.52 3.29
CA PRO A 27 19.53 -1.79 3.92
C PRO A 27 19.86 -2.96 3.00
N THR A 28 20.36 -4.06 3.56
CA THR A 28 20.53 -5.33 2.80
C THR A 28 19.16 -5.83 2.33
N ARG A 29 18.20 -5.88 3.25
CA ARG A 29 16.83 -6.30 2.98
C ARG A 29 15.83 -5.31 3.58
N PHE A 30 14.90 -4.86 2.73
CA PHE A 30 13.79 -4.00 3.12
C PHE A 30 12.49 -4.79 3.11
N VAL A 31 11.69 -4.67 4.18
CA VAL A 31 10.41 -5.37 4.30
C VAL A 31 9.30 -4.34 4.40
N GLU A 32 8.40 -4.30 3.42
CA GLU A 32 7.19 -3.47 3.47
C GLU A 32 5.99 -4.35 3.78
N VAL A 33 5.49 -4.26 5.01
CA VAL A 33 4.47 -5.19 5.54
C VAL A 33 3.07 -4.90 5.01
N PHE A 34 2.79 -3.62 4.76
CA PHE A 34 1.53 -3.10 4.24
C PHE A 34 1.84 -2.25 2.99
N ALA A 35 2.10 -2.92 1.87
CA ALA A 35 2.66 -2.30 0.69
C ALA A 35 1.79 -1.17 0.12
N GLY A 36 0.46 -1.38 0.04
CA GLY A 36 -0.42 -0.44 -0.64
C GLY A 36 0.11 -0.09 -2.03
N SER A 37 0.45 1.18 -2.27
CA SER A 37 1.01 1.63 -3.55
C SER A 37 2.52 1.43 -3.73
N CYS A 38 3.22 0.81 -2.76
CA CYS A 38 4.68 0.70 -2.71
C CYS A 38 5.42 2.05 -2.70
N ALA A 39 4.81 3.10 -2.15
CA ALA A 39 5.42 4.44 -2.20
C ALA A 39 6.78 4.49 -1.50
N VAL A 40 6.96 3.73 -0.42
CA VAL A 40 8.21 3.69 0.34
C VAL A 40 9.22 2.78 -0.34
N PHE A 41 8.87 1.53 -0.67
CA PHE A 41 9.73 0.60 -1.41
C PHE A 41 10.37 1.24 -2.65
N LEU A 42 9.59 1.95 -3.45
CA LEU A 42 10.06 2.60 -4.68
C LEU A 42 11.21 3.60 -4.43
N ASN A 43 11.36 4.10 -3.20
CA ASN A 43 12.34 5.12 -2.84
C ASN A 43 13.39 4.65 -1.82
N VAL A 44 13.37 3.38 -1.40
CA VAL A 44 14.39 2.79 -0.53
C VAL A 44 15.45 2.08 -1.38
N PRO A 45 16.75 2.41 -1.26
CA PRO A 45 17.82 1.81 -2.07
C PRO A 45 18.27 0.43 -1.53
N ALA A 46 17.31 -0.48 -1.30
CA ALA A 46 17.60 -1.84 -0.81
C ALA A 46 18.12 -2.77 -1.92
N ARG A 47 18.98 -3.73 -1.54
CA ARG A 47 19.43 -4.81 -2.45
C ARG A 47 18.36 -5.87 -2.62
N GLU A 48 17.73 -6.26 -1.52
CA GLU A 48 16.61 -7.20 -1.49
C GLU A 48 15.36 -6.53 -0.89
N ALA A 49 14.19 -6.95 -1.34
CA ALA A 49 12.94 -6.47 -0.79
C ALA A 49 11.90 -7.58 -0.65
N LEU A 50 11.20 -7.60 0.49
CA LEU A 50 9.99 -8.40 0.71
C LEU A 50 8.81 -7.45 0.81
N ILE A 51 7.89 -7.54 -0.15
CA ILE A 51 6.74 -6.64 -0.26
C ILE A 51 5.47 -7.45 -0.02
N ASN A 52 4.77 -7.13 1.07
CA ASN A 52 3.56 -7.82 1.51
C ASN A 52 2.34 -6.90 1.47
N ASP A 53 1.20 -7.47 1.12
CA ASP A 53 -0.11 -6.89 1.37
C ASP A 53 -1.15 -8.00 1.48
N VAL A 54 -2.20 -7.79 2.26
CA VAL A 54 -3.32 -8.73 2.37
C VAL A 54 -4.23 -8.72 1.14
N ASN A 55 -4.12 -7.70 0.28
CA ASN A 55 -4.87 -7.61 -0.96
C ASN A 55 -4.23 -8.45 -2.08
N ALA A 56 -4.84 -9.61 -2.37
CA ALA A 56 -4.37 -10.52 -3.40
C ALA A 56 -4.38 -9.94 -4.82
N ASP A 57 -5.32 -9.05 -5.16
CA ASP A 57 -5.37 -8.42 -6.49
C ASP A 57 -4.22 -7.41 -6.68
N LEU A 58 -3.86 -6.71 -5.61
CA LEU A 58 -2.71 -5.80 -5.57
C LEU A 58 -1.39 -6.57 -5.75
N ILE A 59 -1.20 -7.64 -4.96
CA ILE A 59 -0.01 -8.48 -5.06
C ILE A 59 0.05 -9.19 -6.42
N GLY A 60 -1.09 -9.64 -6.94
CA GLY A 60 -1.20 -10.23 -8.28
C GLY A 60 -0.77 -9.25 -9.38
N LEU A 61 -1.14 -7.98 -9.28
CA LEU A 61 -0.70 -6.93 -10.19
C LEU A 61 0.82 -6.74 -10.15
N TYR A 62 1.41 -6.65 -8.97
CA TYR A 62 2.86 -6.51 -8.85
C TYR A 62 3.63 -7.74 -9.35
N ALA A 63 3.13 -8.94 -9.06
CA ALA A 63 3.71 -10.18 -9.57
C ALA A 63 3.66 -10.25 -11.11
N CYS A 64 2.53 -9.91 -11.74
CA CYS A 64 2.43 -9.88 -13.20
C CYS A 64 3.41 -8.85 -13.81
N LEU A 65 3.59 -7.68 -13.20
CA LEU A 65 4.59 -6.70 -13.63
C LEU A 65 6.01 -7.26 -13.53
N GLN A 66 6.33 -7.95 -12.44
CA GLN A 66 7.64 -8.58 -12.26
C GLN A 66 7.91 -9.69 -13.28
N GLU A 67 6.91 -10.53 -13.56
CA GLU A 67 7.05 -11.71 -14.41
C GLU A 67 7.09 -11.37 -15.91
N GLU A 68 6.27 -10.42 -16.35
CA GLU A 68 6.06 -10.12 -17.78
C GLU A 68 6.62 -8.76 -18.24
N GLY A 69 6.95 -7.87 -17.29
CA GLY A 69 7.52 -6.55 -17.56
C GLY A 69 6.75 -5.74 -18.60
N GLU A 70 7.48 -5.23 -19.59
CA GLU A 70 6.97 -4.39 -20.67
C GLU A 70 5.83 -5.01 -21.50
N ALA A 71 5.82 -6.34 -21.65
CA ALA A 71 4.74 -7.01 -22.36
C ALA A 71 3.40 -6.86 -21.63
N PHE A 72 3.43 -6.89 -20.30
CA PHE A 72 2.24 -6.70 -19.48
C PHE A 72 1.84 -5.23 -19.39
N VAL A 73 2.79 -4.29 -19.39
CA VAL A 73 2.50 -2.84 -19.52
C VAL A 73 1.69 -2.56 -20.78
N ARG A 74 2.13 -3.09 -21.94
CA ARG A 74 1.38 -2.97 -23.21
C ARG A 74 0.00 -3.61 -23.15
N PHE A 75 -0.12 -4.78 -22.50
CA PHE A 75 -1.41 -5.45 -22.31
C PHE A 75 -2.38 -4.59 -21.47
N MET A 76 -1.91 -4.03 -20.36
CA MET A 76 -2.73 -3.14 -19.52
C MET A 76 -3.14 -1.87 -20.27
N GLN A 77 -2.24 -1.30 -21.07
CA GLN A 77 -2.51 -0.11 -21.87
C GLN A 77 -3.69 -0.30 -22.83
N GLY A 78 -3.92 -1.52 -23.33
CA GLY A 78 -5.07 -1.85 -24.19
C GLY A 78 -6.44 -1.59 -23.55
N PHE A 79 -6.53 -1.52 -22.23
CA PHE A 79 -7.78 -1.18 -21.54
C PHE A 79 -8.02 0.34 -21.43
N PHE A 80 -7.01 1.17 -21.67
CA PHE A 80 -7.05 2.62 -21.51
C PHE A 80 -7.43 3.33 -22.82
N THR A 81 -8.62 3.01 -23.33
CA THR A 81 -9.18 3.60 -24.56
C THR A 81 -10.32 4.57 -24.24
N GLN A 82 -10.64 5.47 -25.17
CA GLN A 82 -11.81 6.36 -25.04
C GLN A 82 -13.13 5.58 -24.97
N GLU A 83 -13.23 4.48 -25.71
CA GLU A 83 -14.37 3.56 -25.67
C GLU A 83 -14.58 3.00 -24.26
N ASN A 84 -13.51 2.62 -23.57
CA ASN A 84 -13.59 2.11 -22.21
C ASN A 84 -13.80 3.21 -21.15
N ASN A 85 -13.85 4.49 -21.51
CA ASN A 85 -14.13 5.59 -20.57
C ASN A 85 -15.62 5.99 -20.52
N THR A 86 -16.52 5.01 -20.66
CA THR A 86 -17.96 5.17 -20.48
C THR A 86 -18.43 4.46 -19.21
N ARG A 87 -19.57 4.90 -18.65
CA ARG A 87 -20.16 4.24 -17.47
C ARG A 87 -20.50 2.78 -17.77
N GLU A 88 -21.01 2.50 -18.97
CA GLU A 88 -21.40 1.17 -19.41
C GLU A 88 -20.19 0.23 -19.47
N ASN A 89 -19.15 0.61 -20.21
CA ASN A 89 -17.94 -0.21 -20.34
C ASN A 89 -17.20 -0.36 -19.01
N TYR A 90 -17.20 0.67 -18.15
CA TYR A 90 -16.67 0.53 -16.80
C TYR A 90 -17.41 -0.54 -15.99
N LEU A 91 -18.75 -0.57 -16.04
CA LEU A 91 -19.54 -1.58 -15.32
C LEU A 91 -19.37 -2.99 -15.92
N TYR A 92 -19.22 -3.07 -17.24
CA TYR A 92 -18.89 -4.32 -17.94
C TYR A 92 -17.54 -4.86 -17.49
N LEU A 93 -16.47 -4.05 -17.58
CA LEU A 93 -15.11 -4.44 -17.19
C LEU A 93 -15.00 -4.73 -15.68
N ARG A 94 -15.77 -4.03 -14.84
CA ARG A 94 -15.88 -4.35 -13.40
C ARG A 94 -16.53 -5.71 -13.16
N SER A 95 -17.56 -6.06 -13.94
CA SER A 95 -18.20 -7.38 -13.87
C SER A 95 -17.25 -8.47 -14.36
N ALA A 96 -16.50 -8.21 -15.44
CA ALA A 96 -15.46 -9.11 -15.95
C ALA A 96 -14.35 -9.34 -14.91
N PHE A 97 -13.88 -8.29 -14.23
CA PHE A 97 -12.93 -8.40 -13.12
C PHE A 97 -13.47 -9.31 -12.01
N ASN A 98 -14.72 -9.10 -11.60
CA ASN A 98 -15.35 -9.89 -10.54
C ASN A 98 -15.57 -11.37 -10.91
N ALA A 99 -15.79 -11.67 -12.20
CA ALA A 99 -16.02 -13.03 -12.69
C ALA A 99 -14.72 -13.76 -13.08
N SER A 100 -13.65 -13.03 -13.40
CA SER A 100 -12.41 -13.61 -13.90
C SER A 100 -11.64 -14.37 -12.82
N ARG A 101 -11.09 -15.53 -13.20
CA ARG A 101 -10.09 -16.30 -12.45
C ARG A 101 -8.68 -16.18 -13.05
N ASP A 102 -8.56 -15.53 -14.21
CA ASP A 102 -7.28 -15.31 -14.87
C ASP A 102 -6.53 -14.18 -14.16
N ARG A 103 -5.40 -14.52 -13.54
CA ARG A 103 -4.56 -13.58 -12.78
C ARG A 103 -4.14 -12.37 -13.62
N ARG A 104 -3.76 -12.58 -14.88
CA ARG A 104 -3.25 -11.56 -15.78
C ARG A 104 -4.36 -10.57 -16.16
N VAL A 105 -5.53 -11.09 -16.52
CA VAL A 105 -6.71 -10.26 -16.81
C VAL A 105 -7.16 -9.49 -15.57
N ARG A 106 -7.23 -10.15 -14.41
CA ARG A 106 -7.60 -9.50 -13.14
C ARG A 106 -6.65 -8.36 -12.79
N ALA A 107 -5.34 -8.58 -12.88
CA ALA A 107 -4.32 -7.56 -12.61
C ALA A 107 -4.45 -6.35 -13.54
N ALA A 108 -4.66 -6.57 -14.85
CA ALA A 108 -4.85 -5.48 -15.80
C ALA A 108 -6.13 -4.68 -15.51
N LEU A 109 -7.23 -5.38 -15.25
CA LEU A 109 -8.50 -4.75 -14.90
C LEU A 109 -8.43 -4.04 -13.54
N PHE A 110 -7.63 -4.52 -12.59
CA PHE A 110 -7.42 -3.85 -11.30
C PHE A 110 -6.83 -2.45 -11.48
N LEU A 111 -5.79 -2.29 -12.32
CA LEU A 111 -5.22 -0.98 -12.64
C LEU A 111 -6.23 -0.09 -13.39
N TYR A 112 -6.95 -0.66 -14.37
CA TYR A 112 -8.02 0.07 -15.08
C TYR A 112 -9.08 0.60 -14.10
N LEU A 113 -9.60 -0.25 -13.21
CA LEU A 113 -10.64 0.09 -12.23
C LEU A 113 -10.13 1.13 -11.22
N ASN A 114 -8.86 1.06 -10.81
CA ASN A 114 -8.24 2.07 -9.95
C ASN A 114 -8.17 3.44 -10.64
N ARG A 115 -7.82 3.49 -11.93
CA ARG A 115 -7.66 4.76 -12.65
C ARG A 115 -8.98 5.36 -13.13
N HIS A 116 -9.98 4.55 -13.44
CA HIS A 116 -11.30 4.97 -13.92
C HIS A 116 -12.36 5.06 -12.81
N GLY A 117 -12.14 4.39 -11.67
CA GLY A 117 -13.05 4.37 -10.52
C GLY A 117 -13.00 5.64 -9.67
N TYR A 118 -14.08 5.86 -8.92
CA TYR A 118 -14.22 7.02 -8.04
C TYR A 118 -13.05 7.15 -7.06
N ASN A 119 -12.34 8.29 -7.13
CA ASN A 119 -11.19 8.67 -6.31
C ASN A 119 -10.05 7.62 -6.21
N GLY A 120 -9.98 6.65 -7.13
CA GLY A 120 -9.00 5.56 -7.02
C GLY A 120 -9.18 4.69 -5.78
N LEU A 121 -10.42 4.60 -5.27
CA LEU A 121 -10.73 3.69 -4.19
C LEU A 121 -10.55 2.24 -4.64
N VAL A 122 -10.15 1.41 -3.69
CA VAL A 122 -10.17 -0.05 -3.81
C VAL A 122 -11.08 -0.55 -2.71
N ARG A 123 -12.22 -1.13 -3.09
CA ARG A 123 -13.26 -1.55 -2.15
C ARG A 123 -14.01 -2.75 -2.68
N TYR A 124 -14.19 -3.72 -1.80
CA TYR A 124 -14.93 -4.95 -2.03
C TYR A 124 -16.15 -5.00 -1.11
N ASN A 125 -17.21 -5.70 -1.53
CA ASN A 125 -18.33 -6.00 -0.65
C ASN A 125 -18.04 -7.24 0.22
N SER A 126 -18.98 -7.62 1.08
CA SER A 126 -18.89 -8.81 1.93
C SER A 126 -18.78 -10.14 1.16
N ARG A 127 -19.05 -10.14 -0.15
CA ARG A 127 -18.86 -11.30 -1.04
C ARG A 127 -17.50 -11.28 -1.76
N GLY A 128 -16.61 -10.35 -1.42
CA GLY A 128 -15.32 -10.20 -2.09
C GLY A 128 -15.40 -9.60 -3.50
N LEU A 129 -16.53 -8.99 -3.89
CA LEU A 129 -16.70 -8.40 -5.21
C LEU A 129 -16.38 -6.91 -5.19
N PHE A 130 -15.55 -6.45 -6.13
CA PHE A 130 -15.20 -5.05 -6.28
C PHE A 130 -16.43 -4.22 -6.66
N ASN A 131 -16.67 -3.15 -5.90
CA ASN A 131 -17.94 -2.40 -5.95
C ASN A 131 -17.76 -0.86 -6.02
N VAL A 132 -16.60 -0.38 -6.45
CA VAL A 132 -16.36 1.06 -6.62
C VAL A 132 -17.16 1.57 -7.84
N PRO A 133 -17.82 2.74 -7.76
CA PRO A 133 -18.54 3.32 -8.89
C PRO A 133 -17.60 4.02 -9.88
N PHE A 134 -18.10 4.27 -11.09
CA PHE A 134 -17.37 5.00 -12.14
C PHE A 134 -17.01 6.42 -11.69
N GLY A 135 -15.76 6.83 -11.90
CA GLY A 135 -15.20 8.10 -11.42
C GLY A 135 -15.46 9.32 -12.30
N ARG A 136 -15.95 9.14 -13.55
CA ARG A 136 -16.29 10.23 -14.49
C ARG A 136 -15.15 11.21 -14.79
N TYR A 137 -13.91 10.73 -14.83
CA TYR A 137 -12.79 11.55 -15.27
C TYR A 137 -12.86 11.79 -16.79
N LYS A 138 -12.48 12.99 -17.24
CA LYS A 138 -12.51 13.35 -18.66
C LYS A 138 -11.61 12.46 -19.52
N ALA A 139 -10.41 12.17 -19.06
CA ALA A 139 -9.46 11.29 -19.73
C ALA A 139 -8.49 10.68 -18.69
N PRO A 140 -8.79 9.49 -18.13
CA PRO A 140 -7.84 8.76 -17.31
C PRO A 140 -6.55 8.47 -18.08
N SER A 141 -5.43 9.03 -17.63
CA SER A 141 -4.12 8.75 -18.25
C SER A 141 -3.60 7.38 -17.81
N PHE A 142 -3.09 6.60 -18.76
CA PHE A 142 -2.28 5.43 -18.46
C PHE A 142 -0.94 5.88 -17.85
N PRO A 143 -0.52 5.36 -16.69
CA PRO A 143 0.64 5.86 -15.97
C PRO A 143 1.97 5.27 -16.49
N THR A 144 2.26 5.43 -17.79
CA THR A 144 3.43 4.81 -18.46
C THR A 144 4.74 5.04 -17.72
N GLY A 145 5.15 6.30 -17.52
CA GLY A 145 6.44 6.59 -16.86
C GLY A 145 6.54 6.06 -15.44
N ALA A 146 5.45 6.04 -14.68
CA ALA A 146 5.46 5.48 -13.32
C ALA A 146 5.49 3.93 -13.31
N LEU A 147 5.05 3.28 -14.39
CA LEU A 147 5.21 1.84 -14.59
C LEU A 147 6.64 1.51 -15.03
N GLU A 148 7.21 2.29 -15.94
CA GLU A 148 8.63 2.20 -16.34
C GLU A 148 9.53 2.34 -15.11
N ASP A 149 9.35 3.38 -14.29
CA ASP A 149 10.08 3.57 -13.03
C ASP A 149 9.93 2.37 -12.07
N PHE A 150 8.75 1.74 -12.04
CA PHE A 150 8.49 0.57 -11.20
C PHE A 150 9.24 -0.66 -11.73
N LEU A 151 9.27 -0.87 -13.05
CA LEU A 151 10.03 -1.95 -13.67
C LEU A 151 11.54 -1.76 -13.48
N ASP A 152 12.04 -0.53 -13.64
CA ASP A 152 13.43 -0.18 -13.37
C ASP A 152 13.81 -0.47 -11.90
N LYS A 153 12.90 -0.15 -10.96
CA LYS A 153 13.09 -0.49 -9.55
C LYS A 153 13.17 -2.00 -9.33
N LEU A 154 12.34 -2.79 -10.00
CA LEU A 154 12.40 -4.26 -9.90
C LEU A 154 13.65 -4.86 -10.55
N ALA A 155 14.19 -4.22 -11.59
CA ALA A 155 15.40 -4.67 -12.25
C ALA A 155 16.65 -4.56 -11.36
N VAL A 156 16.69 -3.56 -10.46
CA VAL A 156 17.85 -3.29 -9.59
C VAL A 156 17.70 -3.83 -8.16
N THR A 157 16.49 -4.25 -7.75
CA THR A 157 16.21 -4.78 -6.41
C THR A 157 15.61 -6.18 -6.52
N LYS A 158 16.26 -7.16 -5.90
CA LYS A 158 15.74 -8.54 -5.82
C LYS A 158 14.50 -8.56 -4.94
N THR A 159 13.33 -8.51 -5.59
CA THR A 159 12.06 -8.28 -4.93
C THR A 159 11.24 -9.56 -4.86
N ARG A 160 10.63 -9.84 -3.71
CA ARG A 160 9.65 -10.91 -3.53
C ARG A 160 8.32 -10.30 -3.09
N PHE A 161 7.27 -10.59 -3.85
CA PHE A 161 5.90 -10.23 -3.48
C PHE A 161 5.22 -11.40 -2.75
N VAL A 162 4.57 -11.11 -1.63
CA VAL A 162 3.82 -12.09 -0.85
C VAL A 162 2.44 -11.53 -0.47
N CYS A 163 1.45 -12.40 -0.36
CA CYS A 163 0.10 -12.05 0.07
C CYS A 163 -0.20 -12.82 1.36
N GLN A 164 0.19 -12.27 2.50
CA GLN A 164 0.13 -12.93 3.80
C GLN A 164 -0.36 -11.97 4.89
N ASP A 165 -0.83 -12.55 6.00
CA ASP A 165 -1.09 -11.79 7.22
C ASP A 165 0.23 -11.21 7.76
N PHE A 166 0.18 -10.00 8.31
CA PHE A 166 1.38 -9.32 8.82
C PHE A 166 2.10 -10.16 9.87
N ARG A 167 1.39 -10.94 10.69
CA ARG A 167 1.98 -11.81 11.70
C ARG A 167 2.92 -12.85 11.09
N THR A 168 2.55 -13.40 9.93
CA THR A 168 3.39 -14.35 9.20
C THR A 168 4.65 -13.67 8.66
N VAL A 169 4.54 -12.42 8.20
CA VAL A 169 5.71 -11.63 7.76
C VAL A 169 6.66 -11.38 8.91
N PHE A 170 6.16 -10.96 10.08
CA PHE A 170 6.95 -10.74 11.29
C PHE A 170 7.66 -12.01 11.80
N ALA A 171 7.02 -13.17 11.68
CA ALA A 171 7.63 -14.45 12.04
C ALA A 171 8.81 -14.85 11.13
N GLY A 172 8.88 -14.31 9.91
CA GLY A 172 9.93 -14.59 8.92
C GLY A 172 11.01 -13.52 8.80
N LEU A 173 11.05 -12.54 9.70
CA LEU A 173 12.08 -11.50 9.70
C LEU A 173 13.45 -12.07 10.07
N GLU A 174 14.49 -11.44 9.55
CA GLU A 174 15.89 -11.78 9.80
C GLU A 174 16.61 -10.61 10.50
N PRO A 175 17.69 -10.91 11.24
CA PRO A 175 18.53 -9.87 11.81
C PRO A 175 19.05 -8.87 10.78
N GLY A 176 18.94 -7.58 11.10
CA GLY A 176 19.33 -6.49 10.21
C GLY A 176 18.29 -6.08 9.18
N ASP A 177 17.10 -6.71 9.17
CA ASP A 177 15.98 -6.24 8.36
C ASP A 177 15.59 -4.81 8.70
N VAL A 178 15.27 -4.02 7.68
CA VAL A 178 14.58 -2.74 7.84
C VAL A 178 13.13 -2.92 7.43
N VAL A 179 12.24 -2.85 8.41
CA VAL A 179 10.81 -3.11 8.28
C VAL A 179 10.05 -1.79 8.31
N TYR A 180 9.18 -1.58 7.32
CA TYR A 180 8.25 -0.45 7.30
C TYR A 180 6.80 -0.94 7.37
N CYS A 181 6.04 -0.33 8.27
CA CYS A 181 4.63 -0.62 8.49
C CYS A 181 3.77 0.65 8.36
N ASP A 182 2.81 0.61 7.45
CA ASP A 182 1.75 1.62 7.30
C ASP A 182 0.38 0.95 7.40
N PRO A 183 -0.04 0.54 8.62
CA PRO A 183 -1.29 -0.20 8.80
C PRO A 183 -2.50 0.68 8.48
N PRO A 184 -3.66 0.07 8.15
CA PRO A 184 -4.92 0.80 8.08
C PRO A 184 -5.20 1.52 9.41
N TYR A 185 -5.50 2.81 9.35
CA TYR A 185 -5.77 3.59 10.56
C TYR A 185 -7.13 3.24 11.16
N VAL A 186 -7.10 2.68 12.37
CA VAL A 186 -8.30 2.35 13.13
C VAL A 186 -8.97 3.65 13.62
N PRO A 187 -10.24 3.91 13.27
CA PRO A 187 -10.95 5.07 13.78
C PRO A 187 -11.19 4.95 15.30
N LEU A 188 -10.99 6.05 16.04
CA LEU A 188 -11.24 6.09 17.49
C LEU A 188 -12.73 5.94 17.87
N SER A 189 -13.66 6.04 16.91
CA SER A 189 -15.11 5.90 17.15
C SER A 189 -15.70 4.72 16.39
N ARG A 190 -16.44 3.84 17.11
CA ARG A 190 -17.16 2.67 16.58
C ARG A 190 -18.13 2.97 15.41
N THR A 191 -18.49 4.23 15.16
CA THR A 191 -19.44 4.66 14.12
C THR A 191 -18.80 4.93 12.75
N ALA A 192 -17.47 4.86 12.62
CA ALA A 192 -16.76 5.09 11.36
C ALA A 192 -16.35 3.75 10.70
N SER A 193 -17.32 2.86 10.49
CA SER A 193 -17.10 1.56 9.86
C SER A 193 -16.90 1.72 8.34
N PHE A 194 -15.70 2.07 7.87
CA PHE A 194 -15.49 2.26 6.43
C PHE A 194 -14.11 1.90 5.88
N THR A 195 -13.50 0.79 6.28
CA THR A 195 -12.30 0.27 5.58
C THR A 195 -12.20 -1.25 5.60
N THR A 196 -12.92 -1.93 4.71
CA THR A 196 -12.65 -3.32 4.35
C THR A 196 -11.86 -3.32 3.05
N TYR A 197 -10.52 -3.36 3.14
CA TYR A 197 -9.63 -3.41 1.97
C TYR A 197 -9.40 -4.83 1.43
N SER A 198 -9.72 -5.87 2.22
CA SER A 198 -9.45 -7.28 1.90
C SER A 198 -10.49 -8.29 2.46
N GLY A 199 -11.69 -7.84 2.86
CA GLY A 199 -12.74 -8.72 3.42
C GLY A 199 -12.64 -8.96 4.93
N THR A 200 -11.46 -8.86 5.53
CA THR A 200 -11.22 -8.70 6.97
C THR A 200 -10.86 -7.25 7.29
N ALA A 201 -11.46 -6.69 8.35
CA ALA A 201 -11.14 -5.33 8.79
C ALA A 201 -9.95 -5.39 9.75
N PHE A 202 -8.99 -4.48 9.60
CA PHE A 202 -7.90 -4.30 10.56
C PHE A 202 -8.48 -3.69 11.84
N THR A 203 -8.36 -4.39 12.97
CA THR A 203 -9.01 -4.04 14.25
C THR A 203 -8.07 -3.31 15.21
N ALA A 204 -8.62 -2.88 16.36
CA ALA A 204 -7.79 -2.31 17.43
C ALA A 204 -6.84 -3.37 18.02
N GLU A 205 -7.30 -4.62 18.13
CA GLU A 205 -6.50 -5.75 18.57
C GLU A 205 -5.35 -6.06 17.58
N ASP A 206 -5.60 -5.97 16.26
CA ASP A 206 -4.54 -6.07 15.25
C ASP A 206 -3.49 -4.96 15.41
N GLN A 207 -3.92 -3.74 15.76
CA GLN A 207 -3.05 -2.59 16.00
C GLN A 207 -2.17 -2.78 17.24
N GLU A 208 -2.72 -3.33 18.32
CA GLU A 208 -1.99 -3.70 19.55
C GLU A 208 -0.97 -4.80 19.25
N GLU A 209 -1.38 -5.85 18.53
CA GLU A 209 -0.49 -6.95 18.18
C GLU A 209 0.66 -6.52 17.26
N LEU A 210 0.39 -5.62 16.30
CA LEU A 210 1.43 -5.02 15.48
C LEU A 210 2.48 -4.28 16.32
N ALA A 211 2.07 -3.56 17.37
CA ALA A 211 3.00 -2.86 18.24
C ALA A 211 3.89 -3.83 19.04
N LEU A 212 3.29 -4.91 19.57
CA LEU A 212 4.03 -5.98 20.26
C LEU A 212 5.02 -6.68 19.34
N LEU A 213 4.61 -7.00 18.10
CA LEU A 213 5.49 -7.64 17.12
C LEU A 213 6.63 -6.71 16.67
N ALA A 214 6.37 -5.42 16.53
CA ALA A 214 7.39 -4.42 16.20
C ALA A 214 8.47 -4.33 17.29
N GLU A 215 8.06 -4.32 18.55
CA GLU A 215 8.99 -4.31 19.69
C GLU A 215 9.79 -5.63 19.75
N LYS A 216 9.13 -6.78 19.64
CA LYS A 216 9.82 -8.09 19.63
C LYS A 216 10.80 -8.27 18.48
N ALA A 217 10.43 -7.85 17.26
CA ALA A 217 11.32 -7.91 16.11
C ALA A 217 12.59 -7.08 16.35
N CYS A 218 12.48 -5.97 17.05
CA CYS A 218 13.61 -5.15 17.47
C CYS A 218 14.46 -5.85 18.53
N THR A 219 13.85 -6.26 19.65
CA THR A 219 14.58 -6.75 20.83
C THR A 219 15.10 -8.18 20.69
N GLU A 220 14.37 -9.05 19.98
CA GLU A 220 14.68 -10.48 19.88
C GLU A 220 15.32 -10.85 18.53
N GLN A 221 14.95 -10.17 17.45
CA GLN A 221 15.42 -10.50 16.09
C GLN A 221 16.45 -9.51 15.56
N GLY A 222 16.67 -8.36 16.20
CA GLY A 222 17.65 -7.37 15.73
C GLY A 222 17.22 -6.65 14.45
N ALA A 223 15.92 -6.52 14.19
CA ALA A 223 15.37 -5.76 13.07
C ALA A 223 15.12 -4.29 13.45
N THR A 224 15.28 -3.36 12.50
CA THR A 224 14.80 -1.99 12.66
C THR A 224 13.36 -1.91 12.15
N VAL A 225 12.43 -1.45 12.99
CA VAL A 225 11.00 -1.37 12.62
C VAL A 225 10.53 0.09 12.67
N ILE A 226 9.91 0.54 11.58
CA ILE A 226 9.38 1.89 11.43
C ILE A 226 7.88 1.78 11.18
N VAL A 227 7.08 2.35 12.07
CA VAL A 227 5.62 2.36 11.95
C VAL A 227 5.11 3.78 11.78
N SER A 228 4.28 4.02 10.76
CA SER A 228 3.59 5.30 10.59
C SER A 228 2.15 5.22 11.05
N ASN A 229 1.67 6.19 11.82
CA ASN A 229 0.29 6.22 12.31
C ASN A 229 -0.19 7.63 12.67
N HIS A 230 -1.46 7.78 13.02
CA HIS A 230 -2.00 8.99 13.62
C HIS A 230 -1.36 9.26 14.99
N ASP A 231 -1.03 10.53 15.23
CA ASP A 231 -0.50 10.93 16.53
C ASP A 231 -1.66 11.18 17.51
N THR A 232 -1.95 10.15 18.31
CA THR A 232 -2.98 10.18 19.34
C THR A 232 -2.42 9.62 20.65
N PRO A 233 -2.97 9.99 21.83
CA PRO A 233 -2.51 9.45 23.10
C PRO A 233 -2.51 7.91 23.15
N HIS A 234 -3.55 7.28 22.61
CA HIS A 234 -3.65 5.82 22.55
C HIS A 234 -2.51 5.20 21.72
N ILE A 235 -2.27 5.69 20.51
CA ILE A 235 -1.19 5.19 19.64
C ILE A 235 0.19 5.42 20.30
N ARG A 236 0.40 6.54 20.99
CA ARG A 236 1.65 6.78 21.73
C ARG A 236 1.87 5.75 22.84
N THR A 237 0.81 5.35 23.55
CA THR A 237 0.89 4.30 24.57
C THR A 237 1.26 2.96 23.94
N LEU A 238 0.68 2.60 22.79
CA LEU A 238 1.01 1.35 22.09
C LEU A 238 2.49 1.31 21.67
N TYR A 239 3.02 2.43 21.19
CA TYR A 239 4.40 2.52 20.70
C TYR A 239 5.39 3.14 21.70
N GLN A 240 5.13 3.02 23.00
CA GLN A 240 5.96 3.66 24.04
C GLN A 240 7.41 3.14 24.08
N GLY A 241 7.67 1.91 23.63
CA GLY A 241 9.02 1.34 23.50
C GLY A 241 9.82 1.87 22.31
N ALA A 242 9.21 2.69 21.44
CA ALA A 242 9.85 3.25 20.26
C ALA A 242 10.30 4.71 20.48
N ARG A 243 11.24 5.17 19.65
CA ARG A 243 11.47 6.59 19.47
C ARG A 243 10.35 7.20 18.64
N ILE A 244 9.48 7.99 19.27
CA ILE A 244 8.35 8.66 18.62
C ILE A 244 8.79 9.99 17.99
N ILE A 245 8.41 10.20 16.73
CA ILE A 245 8.66 11.43 15.96
C ILE A 245 7.33 11.97 15.45
N SER A 246 6.96 13.16 15.90
CA SER A 246 5.68 13.78 15.53
C SER A 246 5.85 14.86 14.48
N PHE A 247 4.87 14.98 13.60
CA PHE A 247 4.79 16.06 12.61
C PHE A 247 3.35 16.27 12.14
N ASP A 248 3.07 17.46 11.63
CA ASP A 248 1.77 17.79 11.04
C ASP A 248 1.72 17.41 9.56
N VAL A 249 0.58 16.86 9.14
CA VAL A 249 0.27 16.65 7.72
C VAL A 249 -1.00 17.38 7.30
N GLN A 250 -1.05 17.86 6.06
CA GLN A 250 -2.28 18.40 5.48
C GLN A 250 -3.16 17.26 4.97
N ARG A 251 -4.37 17.10 5.54
CA ARG A 251 -5.38 16.18 5.01
C ARG A 251 -6.25 16.86 3.96
N PHE A 252 -6.50 16.15 2.86
CA PHE A 252 -7.34 16.62 1.74
C PHE A 252 -8.76 16.02 1.77
N ILE A 253 -9.19 15.45 2.91
CA ILE A 253 -10.37 14.57 2.97
C ILE A 253 -11.67 15.31 3.38
N SER A 254 -11.65 16.62 3.68
CA SER A 254 -12.88 17.37 3.99
C SER A 254 -13.15 18.54 3.03
N CYS A 255 -14.40 18.65 2.57
CA CYS A 255 -14.90 19.66 1.63
C CYS A 255 -15.09 21.06 2.26
N LYS A 256 -14.78 21.27 3.55
CA LYS A 256 -15.11 22.54 4.23
C LYS A 256 -13.94 23.22 4.95
N GLU A 257 -12.95 22.50 5.47
CA GLU A 257 -11.77 23.13 6.10
C GLU A 257 -10.50 22.28 5.93
N ARG A 258 -9.39 22.93 5.56
CA ARG A 258 -8.05 22.32 5.48
C ARG A 258 -7.47 22.20 6.89
N LYS A 259 -7.79 21.13 7.61
CA LYS A 259 -7.21 20.87 8.95
C LYS A 259 -5.89 20.12 8.83
N ARG A 260 -4.87 20.62 9.53
CA ARG A 260 -3.65 19.82 9.81
C ARG A 260 -4.03 18.72 10.78
N ALA A 261 -3.55 17.51 10.54
CA ALA A 261 -3.71 16.41 11.46
C ALA A 261 -2.31 15.94 11.88
N PRO A 262 -2.08 15.65 13.17
CA PRO A 262 -0.79 15.19 13.61
C PRO A 262 -0.63 13.71 13.24
N GLU A 263 0.55 13.38 12.73
CA GLU A 263 1.00 12.02 12.45
C GLU A 263 2.30 11.74 13.20
N LEU A 264 2.56 10.46 13.47
CA LEU A 264 3.79 10.01 14.10
C LEU A 264 4.48 8.92 13.30
N LEU A 265 5.80 8.86 13.47
CA LEU A 265 6.62 7.70 13.19
C LEU A 265 7.11 7.12 14.51
N ALA A 266 6.81 5.85 14.76
CA ALA A 266 7.41 5.07 15.83
C ALA A 266 8.59 4.28 15.25
N VAL A 267 9.80 4.53 15.76
CA VAL A 267 11.03 3.90 15.28
C VAL A 267 11.62 3.03 16.39
N PHE A 268 11.58 1.71 16.20
CA PHE A 268 12.27 0.72 17.01
C PHE A 268 13.64 0.43 16.38
N ARG A 269 14.70 0.47 17.18
CA ARG A 269 16.06 0.15 16.76
C ARG A 269 16.74 -0.75 17.80
N PRO A 270 17.44 -1.81 17.38
CA PRO A 270 18.24 -2.65 18.27
C PRO A 270 19.32 -1.85 19.00
#